data_AF-A0A7C6SJ50-F1
#
_entry.id   AF-A0A7C6SJ50-F1
#
_cell.length_a   1.000
_cell.length_b   1.000
_cell.length_c   1.000
_cell.angle_alpha   90.00
_cell.angle_beta   90.00
_cell.angle_gamma   90.00
#
_symmetry.space_group_name_H-M   'P 1'
#
loop_
_entity.id
_entity.type
_entity.pdbx_description
1 polymer ?
#
loop_
_entity_poly.entity_id
_entity_poly.type
_entity_poly.pdbx_seq_one_letter_code
_entity_poly.pdbx_strand_id
1 'polypeptide(L)'
;MIILLGLGSKLISLGFLNMFLGFISRFVPEVVSNYNNMTNDILQGSLITIILRVAILAPIFEELIFRGLILKRATKIMPFYAANILQALLFALFHMNVIQFTYAFPAGLLYGYVTLKYRSLTPVIYLHMFGNGVSILISTYDNTAVNPIEPTMWSFGTITIVGALLLYTCYCMMKRGRYLKDVSANSEVSTREVLVNYTNHSDLIECPDYIVGELAYYQEEFEKLALINNCYVSLETFIQWVNKTHLKDRDEKINIIKRGILPTEEQGKLPQLYY
;
A
#
# COMPACT_ATOMS: atom_id res chain seq x y z
N MET A 1 7.92 -4.09 2.20
CA MET A 1 7.33 -2.88 2.82
C MET A 1 6.10 -3.19 3.66
N ILE A 2 5.05 -3.83 3.13
CA ILE A 2 3.82 -4.14 3.89
C ILE A 2 4.12 -5.00 5.13
N ILE A 3 4.96 -6.03 5.00
CA ILE A 3 5.39 -6.87 6.13
C ILE A 3 6.09 -6.04 7.22
N LEU A 4 7.00 -5.14 6.85
CA LEU A 4 7.70 -4.27 7.81
C LEU A 4 6.74 -3.30 8.50
N LEU A 5 5.77 -2.77 7.77
CA LEU A 5 4.73 -1.90 8.30
C LEU A 5 3.79 -2.67 9.26
N GLY A 6 3.49 -3.93 8.94
CA GLY A 6 2.75 -4.85 9.81
C GLY A 6 3.51 -5.21 11.08
N LEU A 7 4.78 -5.56 10.95
CA LEU A 7 5.62 -5.88 12.09
C LEU A 7 5.81 -4.66 13.00
N GLY A 8 6.16 -3.50 12.43
CA GLY A 8 6.32 -2.26 13.19
C GLY A 8 5.04 -1.86 13.92
N SER A 9 3.89 -1.84 13.24
CA SER A 9 2.61 -1.51 13.85
C SER A 9 2.19 -2.51 14.93
N LYS A 10 2.44 -3.81 14.72
CA LYS A 10 2.11 -4.84 15.71
C LYS A 10 3.01 -4.76 16.95
N LEU A 11 4.30 -4.49 16.80
CA LEU A 11 5.23 -4.31 17.93
C LEU A 11 4.86 -3.09 18.76
N ILE A 12 4.55 -1.95 18.12
CA ILE A 12 4.06 -0.76 18.83
C ILE A 12 2.79 -1.11 19.60
N SER A 13 1.81 -1.72 18.93
CA SER A 13 0.53 -2.06 19.56
C SER A 13 0.73 -3.01 20.74
N LEU A 14 1.60 -4.01 20.61
CA LEU A 14 1.91 -4.98 21.66
C LEU A 14 2.59 -4.33 22.87
N GLY A 15 3.66 -3.57 22.63
CA GLY A 15 4.41 -2.91 23.69
C GLY A 15 3.58 -1.85 24.41
N PHE A 16 2.90 -0.98 23.64
CA PHE A 16 2.01 0.03 24.19
C PHE A 16 0.87 -0.60 25.00
N LEU A 17 0.16 -1.59 24.45
CA LEU A 17 -0.98 -2.22 25.11
C LEU A 17 -0.57 -2.81 26.46
N ASN A 18 0.53 -3.56 26.54
CA ASN A 18 0.94 -4.19 27.80
C ASN A 18 1.41 -3.16 28.85
N MET A 19 2.10 -2.10 28.44
CA MET A 19 2.41 -0.98 29.35
C MET A 19 1.14 -0.29 29.85
N PHE A 20 0.19 -0.06 28.94
CA PHE A 20 -1.10 0.57 29.25
C PHE A 20 -1.94 -0.29 30.20
N LEU A 21 -2.05 -1.60 29.94
CA LEU A 21 -2.73 -2.55 30.81
C LEU A 21 -2.10 -2.60 32.21
N GLY A 22 -0.78 -2.69 32.29
CA GLY A 22 -0.06 -2.70 33.58
C GLY A 22 -0.15 -1.39 34.35
N PHE A 23 -0.38 -0.27 33.67
CA PHE A 23 -0.66 1.02 34.30
C PHE A 23 -2.12 1.09 34.78
N ILE A 24 -3.08 0.82 33.89
CA ILE A 24 -4.52 0.92 34.18
C ILE A 24 -4.94 -0.09 35.25
N SER A 25 -4.34 -1.28 35.29
CA SER A 25 -4.66 -2.30 36.31
C SER A 25 -4.45 -1.81 37.75
N ARG A 26 -3.60 -0.79 37.96
CA ARG A 26 -3.35 -0.18 39.28
C ARG A 26 -4.47 0.75 39.73
N PHE A 27 -5.24 1.29 38.79
CA PHE A 27 -6.29 2.29 39.06
C PHE A 27 -7.68 1.71 38.87
N VAL A 28 -7.89 0.94 37.79
CA VAL A 28 -9.18 0.39 37.39
C VAL A 28 -9.00 -1.07 36.92
N PRO A 29 -8.73 -2.01 37.85
CA PRO A 29 -8.46 -3.41 37.53
C PRO A 29 -9.63 -4.11 36.81
N GLU A 30 -10.86 -3.70 37.08
CA GLU A 30 -12.07 -4.24 36.44
C GLU A 30 -12.06 -4.07 34.92
N VAL A 31 -11.61 -2.92 34.41
CA VAL A 31 -11.52 -2.66 32.96
C VAL A 31 -10.54 -3.63 32.29
N VAL A 32 -9.43 -3.95 32.96
CA VAL A 32 -8.44 -4.93 32.48
C VAL A 32 -8.99 -6.35 32.54
N SER A 33 -9.67 -6.72 33.62
CA SER A 33 -10.30 -8.03 33.75
C SER A 33 -11.37 -8.25 32.66
N ASN A 34 -12.23 -7.26 32.41
CA ASN A 34 -13.24 -7.33 31.36
C ASN A 34 -12.62 -7.50 29.96
N TYR A 35 -11.52 -6.79 29.68
CA TYR A 35 -10.76 -6.96 28.43
C TYR A 35 -10.17 -8.37 28.30
N ASN A 36 -9.56 -8.89 29.36
CA ASN A 36 -8.98 -10.23 29.37
C ASN A 36 -10.04 -11.31 29.19
N ASN A 37 -11.19 -11.19 29.86
CA ASN A 37 -12.31 -12.13 29.72
C ASN A 37 -12.83 -12.17 28.28
N MET A 38 -13.07 -10.99 27.67
CA MET A 38 -13.51 -10.88 26.28
C MET A 38 -12.48 -11.47 25.31
N THR A 39 -11.19 -11.23 25.53
CA THR A 39 -10.11 -11.79 24.71
C THR A 39 -10.06 -13.31 24.84
N ASN A 40 -10.18 -13.83 26.06
CA ASN A 40 -10.24 -15.27 26.30
C ASN A 40 -11.44 -15.88 25.57
N ASP A 41 -12.63 -15.27 25.63
CA ASP A 41 -13.84 -15.73 24.95
C ASP A 41 -13.67 -15.78 23.42
N ILE A 42 -13.07 -14.75 22.82
CA ILE A 42 -12.77 -14.72 21.37
C ILE A 42 -11.77 -15.82 20.99
N LEU A 43 -10.83 -16.12 21.87
CA LEU A 43 -9.80 -17.15 21.69
C LEU A 43 -10.25 -18.55 22.14
N GLN A 44 -11.50 -18.76 22.55
CA GLN A 44 -12.00 -20.10 22.87
C GLN A 44 -12.19 -20.96 21.60
N GLY A 45 -11.80 -22.23 21.70
CA GLY A 45 -12.03 -23.25 20.67
C GLY A 45 -10.73 -23.83 20.10
N SER A 46 -10.85 -24.58 18.99
CA SER A 46 -9.67 -25.15 18.33
C SER A 46 -8.84 -24.05 17.65
N LEU A 47 -7.52 -24.26 17.53
CA LEU A 47 -6.62 -23.33 16.83
C LEU A 47 -7.10 -22.99 15.42
N ILE A 48 -7.63 -23.98 14.69
CA ILE A 48 -8.19 -23.80 13.35
C ILE A 48 -9.38 -22.83 13.38
N THR A 49 -10.30 -23.01 14.33
CA THR A 49 -11.48 -22.15 14.49
C THR A 49 -11.08 -20.72 14.87
N ILE A 50 -10.04 -20.55 15.69
CA ILE A 50 -9.51 -19.23 16.06
C ILE A 50 -8.89 -18.54 14.85
N ILE A 51 -8.03 -19.22 14.09
CA ILE A 51 -7.39 -18.67 12.88
C ILE A 51 -8.45 -18.21 11.88
N LEU A 52 -9.44 -19.07 11.59
CA LEU A 52 -10.50 -18.72 10.64
C LEU A 52 -11.26 -17.47 11.08
N ARG A 53 -11.68 -17.39 12.35
CA ARG A 53 -12.49 -16.25 12.83
C ARG A 53 -11.66 -14.97 12.98
N VAL A 54 -10.53 -15.04 13.68
CA VAL A 54 -9.77 -13.87 14.15
C VAL A 54 -8.73 -13.39 13.14
N ALA A 55 -8.03 -14.29 12.45
CA ALA A 55 -6.96 -13.91 11.53
C ALA A 55 -7.41 -13.79 10.08
N ILE A 56 -8.56 -14.36 9.69
CA ILE A 56 -9.01 -14.39 8.30
C ILE A 56 -10.34 -13.66 8.14
N LEU A 57 -11.43 -14.21 8.69
CA LEU A 57 -12.78 -13.71 8.42
C LEU A 57 -12.98 -12.30 8.99
N ALA A 58 -12.67 -12.07 10.27
CA ALA A 58 -12.85 -10.76 10.89
C ALA A 58 -12.10 -9.64 10.15
N PRO A 59 -10.78 -9.74 9.89
CA PRO A 59 -10.05 -8.74 9.10
C PRO A 59 -10.65 -8.48 7.72
N ILE A 60 -11.05 -9.52 6.99
CA ILE A 60 -11.64 -9.34 5.66
C ILE A 60 -12.94 -8.54 5.76
N PHE A 61 -13.86 -8.93 6.64
CA PHE A 61 -15.14 -8.23 6.79
C PHE A 61 -14.95 -6.80 7.30
N GLU A 62 -14.07 -6.59 8.27
CA GLU A 62 -13.75 -5.27 8.79
C GLU A 62 -13.17 -4.36 7.70
N GLU A 63 -12.20 -4.83 6.91
CA GLU A 63 -11.66 -4.01 5.81
C GLU A 63 -12.71 -3.71 4.73
N LEU A 64 -13.57 -4.67 4.38
CA LEU A 64 -14.65 -4.46 3.41
C LEU A 64 -15.64 -3.39 3.88
N ILE A 65 -16.04 -3.43 5.16
CA ILE A 65 -17.00 -2.48 5.73
C ILE A 65 -16.34 -1.11 5.92
N PHE A 66 -15.23 -1.04 6.66
CA PHE A 66 -14.65 0.25 7.06
C PHE A 66 -13.91 0.94 5.92
N ARG A 67 -13.16 0.19 5.10
CA ARG A 67 -12.32 0.79 4.03
C ARG A 67 -13.02 0.69 2.69
N GLY A 68 -13.65 -0.45 2.40
CA GLY A 68 -14.37 -0.69 1.14
C GLY A 68 -15.66 0.13 1.01
N LEU A 69 -16.42 0.29 2.11
CA LEU A 69 -17.69 1.00 2.11
C LEU A 69 -17.60 2.37 2.79
N ILE A 70 -17.30 2.44 4.09
CA ILE A 70 -17.41 3.68 4.88
C ILE A 70 -16.40 4.73 4.38
N LEU A 71 -15.11 4.42 4.35
CA LEU A 71 -14.07 5.34 3.86
C LEU A 71 -14.36 5.76 2.42
N LYS A 72 -14.69 4.82 1.53
CA LYS A 72 -14.99 5.08 0.11
C LYS A 72 -16.21 6.00 -0.09
N ARG A 73 -17.22 5.90 0.77
CA ARG A 73 -18.40 6.77 0.71
C ARG A 73 -18.11 8.14 1.31
N ALA A 74 -17.44 8.19 2.45
CA ALA A 74 -17.07 9.44 3.12
C ALA A 74 -16.16 10.31 2.23
N THR A 75 -15.19 9.73 1.52
CA THR A 75 -14.30 10.50 0.62
C THR A 75 -15.00 11.14 -0.58
N LYS A 76 -16.26 10.79 -0.87
CA LYS A 76 -17.06 11.48 -1.91
C LYS A 76 -17.62 12.83 -1.45
N ILE A 77 -17.70 13.07 -0.14
CA ILE A 77 -18.38 14.23 0.44
C ILE A 77 -17.50 15.03 1.40
N MET A 78 -16.32 14.53 1.76
CA MET A 78 -15.37 15.22 2.64
C MET A 78 -13.92 14.88 2.26
N PRO A 79 -12.93 15.73 2.62
CA PRO A 79 -11.53 15.44 2.32
C PRO A 79 -11.04 14.17 3.04
N PHE A 80 -10.03 13.53 2.46
CA PHE A 80 -9.52 12.24 2.94
C PHE A 80 -9.20 12.22 4.44
N TYR A 81 -8.58 13.27 4.99
CA TYR A 81 -8.20 13.28 6.40
C TYR A 81 -9.43 13.17 7.32
N ALA A 82 -10.51 13.89 7.00
CA ALA A 82 -11.76 13.85 7.77
C ALA A 82 -12.45 12.49 7.61
N ALA A 83 -12.52 11.97 6.38
CA ALA A 83 -13.06 10.65 6.10
C ALA A 83 -12.29 9.54 6.83
N ASN A 84 -10.96 9.65 6.89
CA ASN A 84 -10.09 8.68 7.53
C ASN A 84 -10.22 8.71 9.07
N ILE A 85 -10.38 9.89 9.66
CA ILE A 85 -10.67 10.03 11.09
C ILE A 85 -12.03 9.41 11.41
N LEU A 86 -13.07 9.72 10.63
CA LEU A 86 -14.41 9.20 10.84
C LEU A 86 -14.44 7.66 10.75
N GLN A 87 -13.88 7.06 9.70
CA GLN A 87 -13.86 5.60 9.58
C GLN A 87 -13.05 4.95 10.70
N ALA A 88 -11.92 5.53 11.10
CA ALA A 88 -11.08 4.99 12.17
C ALA A 88 -11.80 5.05 13.52
N LEU A 89 -12.55 6.13 13.76
CA LEU A 89 -13.38 6.28 14.95
C LEU A 89 -14.49 5.23 14.99
N LEU A 90 -15.22 5.06 13.89
CA LEU A 90 -16.26 4.05 13.78
C LEU A 90 -15.69 2.62 13.94
N PHE A 91 -14.53 2.35 13.36
CA PHE A 91 -13.81 1.09 13.52
C PHE A 91 -13.45 0.82 14.99
N ALA A 92 -12.89 1.81 15.69
CA ALA A 92 -12.53 1.67 17.09
C ALA A 92 -13.76 1.50 18.00
N LEU A 93 -14.85 2.23 17.73
CA LEU A 93 -16.10 2.12 18.50
C LEU A 93 -16.84 0.79 18.26
N PHE A 94 -16.71 0.21 17.06
CA PHE A 94 -17.30 -1.08 16.72
C PHE A 94 -16.82 -2.23 17.62
N HIS A 95 -15.63 -2.09 18.22
CA HIS A 95 -15.07 -3.04 19.17
C HIS A 95 -15.75 -3.02 20.55
N MET A 96 -16.51 -1.96 20.87
CA MET A 96 -17.24 -1.79 22.13
C MET A 96 -16.40 -2.01 23.40
N ASN A 97 -15.09 -1.74 23.32
CA ASN A 97 -14.16 -1.93 24.42
C ASN A 97 -13.15 -0.78 24.46
N VAL A 98 -13.02 -0.12 25.62
CA VAL A 98 -12.16 1.05 25.79
C VAL A 98 -10.67 0.73 25.62
N ILE A 99 -10.23 -0.47 26.02
CA ILE A 99 -8.84 -0.91 25.82
C ILE A 99 -8.59 -1.12 24.34
N GLN A 100 -9.51 -1.80 23.64
CA GLN A 100 -9.39 -2.02 22.19
C GLN A 100 -9.38 -0.70 21.42
N PHE A 101 -10.19 0.27 21.82
CA PHE A 101 -10.20 1.60 21.24
C PHE A 101 -8.80 2.23 21.16
N THR A 102 -7.98 2.07 22.21
CA THR A 102 -6.66 2.71 22.31
C THR A 102 -5.69 2.30 21.20
N TYR A 103 -5.79 1.08 20.69
CA TYR A 103 -4.95 0.59 19.58
C TYR A 103 -5.71 0.48 18.26
N ALA A 104 -7.02 0.22 18.29
CA ALA A 104 -7.85 0.09 17.09
C ALA A 104 -8.01 1.44 16.37
N PHE A 105 -8.14 2.55 17.09
CA PHE A 105 -8.24 3.88 16.47
C PHE A 105 -6.97 4.28 15.68
N PRO A 106 -5.75 4.25 16.25
CA PRO A 106 -4.54 4.57 15.50
C PRO A 106 -4.23 3.55 14.39
N ALA A 107 -4.47 2.25 14.61
CA ALA A 107 -4.41 1.25 13.53
C ALA A 107 -5.43 1.59 12.42
N GLY A 108 -6.63 2.03 12.82
CA GLY A 108 -7.69 2.56 12.01
C GLY A 108 -7.21 3.58 10.98
N LEU A 109 -6.52 4.61 11.49
CA LEU A 109 -5.94 5.70 10.70
C LEU A 109 -4.84 5.20 9.74
N LEU A 110 -3.96 4.31 10.23
CA LEU A 110 -2.88 3.72 9.43
C LEU A 110 -3.43 2.90 8.27
N TYR A 111 -4.41 2.05 8.54
CA TYR A 111 -5.02 1.16 7.55
C TYR A 111 -5.74 1.95 6.46
N GLY A 112 -6.49 3.00 6.82
CA GLY A 112 -7.09 3.87 5.81
C GLY A 112 -6.05 4.65 4.98
N TYR A 113 -4.91 5.04 5.57
CA TYR A 113 -3.78 5.60 4.81
C TYR A 113 -3.15 4.59 3.85
N VAL A 114 -2.98 3.34 4.26
CA VAL A 114 -2.50 2.25 3.40
C VAL A 114 -3.47 2.03 2.23
N THR A 115 -4.78 1.99 2.49
CA THR A 115 -5.80 1.89 1.43
C THR A 115 -5.70 3.04 0.43
N LEU A 116 -5.55 4.28 0.89
CA LEU A 116 -5.37 5.43 0.00
C LEU A 116 -4.12 5.28 -0.86
N LYS A 117 -2.99 4.93 -0.24
CA LYS A 117 -1.70 4.87 -0.92
C LYS A 117 -1.69 3.84 -2.04
N TYR A 118 -2.24 2.66 -1.78
CA TYR A 118 -2.22 1.56 -2.75
C TYR A 118 -3.46 1.51 -3.63
N ARG A 119 -4.48 2.34 -3.36
CA ARG A 119 -5.78 2.34 -4.06
C ARG A 119 -6.41 0.95 -4.17
N SER A 120 -6.17 0.11 -3.16
CA SER A 120 -6.61 -1.29 -3.11
C SER A 120 -6.86 -1.71 -1.66
N LEU A 121 -7.81 -2.62 -1.46
CA LEU A 121 -8.07 -3.25 -0.16
C LEU A 121 -7.11 -4.39 0.13
N THR A 122 -6.56 -5.03 -0.91
CA THR A 122 -5.72 -6.23 -0.78
C THR A 122 -4.52 -6.00 0.17
N PRO A 123 -3.75 -4.90 0.05
CA PRO A 123 -2.62 -4.65 0.96
C PRO A 123 -3.02 -4.50 2.42
N VAL A 124 -4.15 -3.86 2.69
CA VAL A 124 -4.61 -3.60 4.06
C VAL A 124 -5.25 -4.85 4.69
N ILE A 125 -5.95 -5.67 3.88
CA ILE A 125 -6.46 -6.97 4.32
C ILE A 125 -5.30 -7.85 4.77
N TYR A 126 -4.26 -8.03 3.95
CA TYR A 126 -3.11 -8.84 4.35
C TYR A 126 -2.36 -8.27 5.56
N LEU A 127 -2.26 -6.95 5.65
CA LEU A 127 -1.65 -6.28 6.80
C LEU A 127 -2.42 -6.58 8.10
N HIS A 128 -3.74 -6.51 8.05
CA HIS A 128 -4.61 -6.77 9.20
C HIS A 128 -4.61 -8.26 9.58
N MET A 129 -4.75 -9.15 8.59
CA MET A 129 -4.62 -10.60 8.79
C MET A 129 -3.28 -10.96 9.43
N PHE A 130 -2.18 -10.36 8.97
CA PHE A 130 -0.85 -10.55 9.55
C PHE A 130 -0.80 -10.10 11.03
N GLY A 131 -1.31 -8.92 11.35
CA GLY A 131 -1.35 -8.42 12.73
C GLY A 131 -2.14 -9.33 13.67
N ASN A 132 -3.28 -9.84 13.21
CA ASN A 132 -4.11 -10.76 13.99
C ASN A 132 -3.45 -12.14 14.11
N GLY A 133 -2.83 -12.65 13.03
CA GLY A 133 -2.06 -13.89 13.04
C GLY A 133 -0.91 -13.85 14.06
N VAL A 134 -0.13 -12.77 14.09
CA VAL A 134 0.92 -12.57 15.11
C VAL A 134 0.33 -12.56 16.52
N SER A 135 -0.85 -11.99 16.71
CA SER A 135 -1.54 -11.99 18.02
C SER A 135 -1.87 -13.40 18.48
N ILE A 136 -2.45 -14.23 17.59
CA ILE A 136 -2.77 -15.62 17.88
C ILE A 136 -1.52 -16.42 18.23
N LEU A 137 -0.41 -16.22 17.49
CA LEU A 137 0.85 -16.91 17.75
C LEU A 137 1.39 -16.59 19.15
N ILE A 138 1.40 -15.31 19.54
CA ILE A 138 1.83 -14.88 20.88
C ILE A 138 0.92 -15.51 21.94
N SER A 139 -0.39 -15.38 21.80
CA SER A 139 -1.35 -15.93 22.77
C SER A 139 -1.26 -17.45 22.89
N THR A 140 -0.99 -18.17 21.79
CA THR A 140 -0.83 -19.63 21.82
C THR A 140 0.46 -20.03 22.54
N TYR A 141 1.55 -19.30 22.31
CA TYR A 141 2.81 -19.51 23.02
C TYR A 141 2.65 -19.32 24.53
N ASP A 142 2.03 -18.22 24.95
CA ASP A 142 1.84 -17.90 26.38
C ASP A 142 1.00 -18.99 27.10
N ASN A 143 0.01 -19.57 26.41
CA ASN A 143 -0.85 -20.60 27.00
C ASN A 143 -0.26 -22.02 27.01
N THR A 144 0.74 -22.31 26.18
CA THR A 144 1.27 -23.69 25.99
C THR A 144 2.70 -23.88 26.47
N ALA A 145 3.44 -22.79 26.74
CA ALA A 145 4.80 -22.88 27.23
C ALA A 145 4.84 -23.40 28.69
N VAL A 146 5.74 -24.34 28.97
CA VAL A 146 5.95 -24.90 30.32
C VAL A 146 6.56 -23.86 31.28
N ASN A 147 7.30 -22.89 30.74
CA ASN A 147 7.81 -21.72 31.45
C ASN A 147 7.77 -20.52 30.48
N PRO A 148 6.62 -19.84 30.33
CA PRO A 148 6.54 -18.68 29.45
C PRO A 148 7.49 -17.59 29.94
N ILE A 149 8.14 -16.91 29.00
CA ILE A 149 8.99 -15.76 29.32
C ILE A 149 8.04 -14.61 29.67
N GLU A 150 7.96 -14.26 30.96
CA GLU A 150 7.19 -13.12 31.43
C GLU A 150 7.93 -11.81 31.11
N PRO A 151 7.48 -11.00 30.12
CA PRO A 151 8.21 -9.81 29.72
C PRO A 151 8.09 -8.73 30.80
N THR A 152 9.21 -8.08 31.11
CA THR A 152 9.20 -6.95 32.06
C THR A 152 8.59 -5.69 31.43
N MET A 153 8.21 -4.71 32.26
CA MET A 153 7.76 -3.40 31.77
C MET A 153 8.81 -2.74 30.85
N TRP A 154 10.10 -2.90 31.14
CA TRP A 154 11.18 -2.41 30.29
C TRP A 154 11.23 -3.11 28.94
N SER A 155 10.96 -4.42 28.90
CA SER A 155 10.87 -5.21 27.68
C SER A 155 9.74 -4.69 26.77
N PHE A 156 8.59 -4.31 27.32
CA PHE A 156 7.52 -3.70 26.53
C PHE A 156 7.88 -2.30 26.02
N GLY A 157 8.63 -1.53 26.80
CA GLY A 157 9.21 -0.26 26.35
C GLY A 157 10.15 -0.43 25.16
N THR A 158 11.08 -1.38 25.21
CA THR A 158 12.02 -1.65 24.11
C THR A 158 11.29 -2.16 22.87
N ILE A 159 10.32 -3.06 23.01
CA ILE A 159 9.46 -3.54 21.90
C ILE A 159 8.76 -2.36 21.21
N THR A 160 8.22 -1.42 21.99
CA THR A 160 7.55 -0.22 21.45
C THR A 160 8.51 0.65 20.65
N ILE A 161 9.72 0.89 21.18
CA ILE A 161 10.76 1.68 20.51
C ILE A 161 11.20 1.02 19.19
N VAL A 162 11.44 -0.30 19.21
CA VAL A 162 11.81 -1.06 18.01
C VAL A 162 10.70 -0.97 16.96
N GLY A 163 9.44 -1.13 17.36
CA GLY A 163 8.30 -0.95 16.47
C GLY A 163 8.22 0.45 15.87
N ALA A 164 8.47 1.49 16.66
CA ALA A 164 8.50 2.89 16.20
C ALA A 164 9.62 3.14 15.18
N LEU A 165 10.82 2.60 15.41
CA LEU A 165 11.93 2.67 14.46
C LEU A 165 11.60 1.94 13.14
N LEU A 166 10.92 0.80 13.20
CA LEU A 166 10.45 0.08 12.00
C LEU A 166 9.39 0.87 11.22
N LEU A 167 8.45 1.52 11.90
CA LEU A 167 7.49 2.41 11.22
C LEU A 167 8.17 3.64 10.63
N TYR A 168 9.15 4.22 11.33
CA TYR A 168 9.91 5.36 10.83
C TYR A 168 10.74 5.00 9.59
N THR A 169 11.43 3.86 9.60
CA THR A 169 12.15 3.36 8.41
C THR A 169 11.19 3.12 7.25
N CYS A 170 10.01 2.54 7.49
CA CYS A 170 8.96 2.43 6.47
C CYS A 170 8.57 3.81 5.92
N TYR A 171 8.30 4.79 6.79
CA TYR A 171 7.97 6.16 6.37
C TYR A 171 9.06 6.76 5.48
N CYS A 172 10.34 6.62 5.85
CA CYS A 172 11.48 7.07 5.07
C CYS A 172 11.56 6.38 3.70
N MET A 173 11.36 5.06 3.64
CA MET A 173 11.29 4.32 2.37
C MET A 173 10.14 4.83 1.49
N MET A 174 8.99 5.14 2.10
CA MET A 174 7.82 5.68 1.39
C MET A 174 8.05 7.09 0.86
N LYS A 175 8.82 7.92 1.56
CA LYS A 175 9.21 9.27 1.10
C LYS A 175 10.27 9.20 0.01
N ARG A 176 11.30 8.36 0.17
CA ARG A 176 12.34 8.13 -0.83
C ARG A 176 11.75 7.63 -2.15
N GLY A 177 10.80 6.69 -2.10
CA GLY A 177 10.11 6.21 -3.31
C GLY A 177 9.32 7.29 -4.04
N ARG A 178 8.75 8.27 -3.33
CA ARG A 178 8.11 9.44 -3.96
C ARG A 178 9.13 10.39 -4.57
N TYR A 179 10.18 10.72 -3.82
CA TYR A 179 11.28 11.55 -4.31
C TYR A 179 11.88 11.01 -5.62
N LEU A 180 12.15 9.70 -5.70
CA LEU A 180 12.69 9.10 -6.92
C LEU A 180 11.71 9.17 -8.11
N LYS A 181 10.39 9.04 -7.86
CA LYS A 181 9.38 9.23 -8.91
C LYS A 181 9.29 10.68 -9.38
N ASP A 182 9.34 11.64 -8.47
CA ASP A 182 9.29 13.08 -8.81
C ASP A 182 10.55 13.50 -9.57
N VAL A 183 11.72 12.99 -9.18
CA VAL A 183 12.98 13.20 -9.92
C VAL A 183 12.91 12.58 -11.31
N SER A 184 12.42 11.35 -11.45
CA SER A 184 12.22 10.68 -12.75
C SER A 184 11.27 11.47 -13.65
N ALA A 185 10.14 11.92 -13.11
CA ALA A 185 9.15 12.70 -13.83
C ALA A 185 9.72 14.07 -14.26
N ASN A 186 10.47 14.75 -13.40
CA ASN A 186 11.10 16.02 -13.75
C ASN A 186 12.22 15.85 -14.78
N SER A 187 12.99 14.75 -14.72
CA SER A 187 13.95 14.44 -15.78
C SER A 187 13.25 14.14 -17.09
N GLU A 188 12.14 13.39 -17.08
CA GLU A 188 11.33 13.14 -18.28
C GLU A 188 10.73 14.42 -18.86
N VAL A 189 10.22 15.33 -18.02
CA VAL A 189 9.69 16.64 -18.45
C VAL A 189 10.80 17.51 -19.03
N SER A 190 11.97 17.58 -18.39
CA SER A 190 13.13 18.29 -18.94
C SER A 190 13.57 17.71 -20.29
N THR A 191 13.58 16.39 -20.44
CA THR A 191 13.90 15.73 -21.72
C THR A 191 12.82 16.01 -22.77
N ARG A 192 11.52 16.02 -22.38
CA ARG A 192 10.41 16.39 -23.26
C ARG A 192 10.50 17.85 -23.72
N GLU A 193 10.79 18.80 -22.84
CA GLU A 193 10.93 20.22 -23.20
C GLU A 193 12.12 20.45 -24.15
N VAL A 194 13.22 19.74 -23.96
CA VAL A 194 14.34 19.73 -24.91
C VAL A 194 13.87 19.19 -26.27
N LEU A 195 13.14 18.07 -26.32
CA LEU A 195 12.62 17.51 -27.58
C LEU A 195 11.60 18.41 -28.30
N VAL A 196 10.76 19.14 -27.55
CA VAL A 196 9.76 20.07 -28.10
C VAL A 196 10.42 21.31 -28.71
N ASN A 197 11.47 21.85 -28.09
CA ASN A 197 12.20 22.99 -28.66
C ASN A 197 12.98 22.66 -29.95
N TYR A 198 13.18 21.38 -30.27
CA TYR A 198 13.83 20.93 -31.51
C TYR A 198 12.85 20.39 -32.57
N THR A 199 11.54 20.47 -32.35
CA THR A 199 10.54 20.07 -33.34
C THR A 199 9.78 21.30 -33.85
N ASN A 200 10.10 21.74 -35.07
CA ASN A 200 9.32 22.77 -35.75
C ASN A 200 7.86 22.31 -35.87
N HIS A 201 6.97 23.07 -35.23
CA HIS A 201 5.53 22.87 -35.25
C HIS A 201 4.94 23.21 -36.63
N SER A 202 4.87 22.21 -37.49
CA SER A 202 3.89 22.12 -38.57
C SER A 202 3.65 20.63 -38.80
N ASP A 203 2.39 20.20 -38.71
CA ASP A 203 1.90 18.82 -38.90
C ASP A 203 1.68 18.01 -37.61
N LEU A 204 0.88 18.55 -36.68
CA LEU A 204 0.19 17.71 -35.69
C LEU A 204 -1.05 17.09 -36.35
N ILE A 205 -1.00 15.78 -36.61
CA ILE A 205 -2.16 14.99 -37.04
C ILE A 205 -2.90 14.52 -35.79
N GLU A 206 -4.18 14.87 -35.65
CA GLU A 206 -5.05 14.42 -34.54
C GLU A 206 -5.14 12.88 -34.49
N CYS A 207 -4.90 12.31 -33.31
CA CYS A 207 -5.05 10.89 -33.06
C CYS A 207 -6.52 10.58 -32.71
N PRO A 208 -7.20 9.64 -33.40
CA PRO A 208 -8.60 9.31 -33.11
C PRO A 208 -8.82 8.77 -31.69
N ASP A 209 -9.92 9.16 -31.04
CA ASP A 209 -10.25 8.87 -29.64
C ASP A 209 -10.23 7.39 -29.23
N TYR A 210 -10.48 6.46 -30.16
CA TYR A 210 -10.44 5.02 -29.87
C TYR A 210 -9.02 4.49 -29.62
N ILE A 211 -7.99 5.19 -30.10
CA ILE A 211 -6.58 4.85 -29.88
C ILE A 211 -6.14 5.31 -28.48
N VAL A 212 -6.69 6.43 -27.99
CA VAL A 212 -6.37 6.99 -26.66
C VAL A 212 -6.73 6.02 -25.52
N GLY A 213 -7.85 5.30 -25.66
CA GLY A 213 -8.28 4.29 -24.70
C GLY A 213 -7.37 3.05 -24.65
N GLU A 214 -6.82 2.63 -25.79
CA GLU A 214 -5.88 1.50 -25.85
C GLU A 214 -4.44 1.94 -25.47
N LEU A 215 -4.03 3.19 -25.75
CA LEU A 215 -2.69 3.71 -25.43
C LEU A 215 -2.37 3.74 -23.93
N ALA A 216 -3.37 3.99 -23.08
CA ALA A 216 -3.18 3.97 -21.62
C ALA A 216 -2.82 2.56 -21.10
N TYR A 217 -3.29 1.51 -21.77
CA TYR A 217 -2.92 0.12 -21.48
C TYR A 217 -1.46 -0.16 -21.89
N TYR A 218 -1.05 0.38 -23.04
CA TYR A 218 0.30 0.17 -23.59
C TYR A 218 1.38 1.02 -22.95
N GLN A 219 1.05 2.12 -22.27
CA GLN A 219 2.03 2.97 -21.62
C GLN A 219 2.83 2.19 -20.54
N GLU A 220 2.14 1.42 -19.70
CA GLU A 220 2.80 0.65 -18.64
C GLU A 220 3.63 -0.53 -19.19
N GLU A 221 3.21 -1.14 -20.31
CA GLU A 221 3.95 -2.21 -20.99
C GLU A 221 5.17 -1.68 -21.75
N PHE A 222 5.01 -0.55 -22.44
CA PHE A 222 6.07 0.12 -23.19
C PHE A 222 7.19 0.60 -22.26
N GLU A 223 6.85 1.22 -21.12
CA GLU A 223 7.82 1.63 -20.10
C GLU A 223 8.62 0.43 -19.56
N LYS A 224 7.99 -0.75 -19.39
CA LYS A 224 8.68 -1.99 -18.97
C LYS A 224 9.63 -2.51 -20.04
N LEU A 225 9.21 -2.54 -21.31
CA LEU A 225 10.02 -3.01 -22.44
C LEU A 225 11.20 -2.08 -22.74
N ALA A 226 10.98 -0.77 -22.63
CA ALA A 226 12.00 0.28 -22.73
C ALA A 226 13.11 0.08 -21.68
N LEU A 227 12.72 -0.21 -20.43
CA LEU A 227 13.64 -0.52 -19.33
C LEU A 227 14.44 -1.82 -19.58
N ILE A 228 13.80 -2.88 -20.07
CA ILE A 228 14.45 -4.17 -20.35
C ILE A 228 15.49 -4.04 -21.46
N ASN A 229 15.21 -3.20 -22.47
CA ASN A 229 16.05 -3.05 -23.66
C ASN A 229 16.93 -1.78 -23.63
N ASN A 230 17.02 -1.10 -22.48
CA ASN A 230 17.84 0.09 -22.27
C ASN A 230 17.57 1.21 -23.32
N CYS A 231 16.31 1.34 -23.74
CA CYS A 231 15.84 2.33 -24.71
C CYS A 231 15.05 3.42 -23.97
N TYR A 232 15.42 4.70 -24.12
CA TYR A 232 14.85 5.84 -23.35
C TYR A 232 13.98 6.75 -24.22
N VAL A 233 13.12 6.19 -25.07
CA VAL A 233 12.25 6.96 -25.96
C VAL A 233 10.85 7.07 -25.32
N SER A 234 10.26 8.26 -25.26
CA SER A 234 8.89 8.43 -24.74
C SER A 234 7.85 7.84 -25.72
N LEU A 235 6.70 7.35 -25.21
CA LEU A 235 5.62 6.80 -26.05
C LEU A 235 5.18 7.79 -27.14
N GLU A 236 5.15 9.08 -26.81
CA GLU A 236 4.82 10.16 -27.74
C GLU A 236 5.86 10.28 -28.86
N THR A 237 7.15 10.25 -28.51
CA THR A 237 8.26 10.25 -29.48
C THR A 237 8.23 9.01 -30.37
N PHE A 238 7.86 7.85 -29.81
CA PHE A 238 7.71 6.61 -30.56
C PHE A 238 6.57 6.70 -31.58
N ILE A 239 5.39 7.20 -31.18
CA ILE A 239 4.24 7.41 -32.07
C ILE A 239 4.60 8.40 -33.19
N GLN A 240 5.29 9.50 -32.86
CA GLN A 240 5.76 10.47 -33.85
C GLN A 240 6.73 9.85 -34.86
N TRP A 241 7.66 8.99 -34.40
CA TRP A 241 8.56 8.26 -35.28
C TRP A 241 7.81 7.30 -36.21
N VAL A 242 6.86 6.50 -35.70
CA VAL A 242 6.02 5.59 -36.50
C VAL A 242 5.25 6.36 -37.58
N ASN A 243 4.78 7.56 -37.24
CA ASN A 243 4.08 8.43 -38.19
C ASN A 243 5.03 9.02 -39.25
N LYS A 244 6.28 9.34 -38.88
CA LYS A 244 7.29 9.97 -39.75
C LYS A 244 8.02 8.99 -40.66
N THR A 245 8.14 7.70 -40.31
CA THR A 245 8.87 6.69 -41.11
C THR A 245 8.19 6.33 -42.43
N HIS A 246 7.11 7.01 -42.82
CA HIS A 246 6.38 6.80 -44.07
C HIS A 246 5.95 5.34 -44.30
N LEU A 247 5.71 4.58 -43.22
CA LEU A 247 5.03 3.29 -43.31
C LEU A 247 3.69 3.53 -44.00
N LYS A 248 3.48 2.86 -45.14
CA LYS A 248 2.32 3.13 -46.01
C LYS A 248 1.07 2.40 -45.53
N ASP A 249 1.26 1.30 -44.80
CA ASP A 249 0.19 0.43 -44.34
C ASP A 249 -0.30 0.82 -42.93
N ARG A 250 -1.62 1.04 -42.82
CA ARG A 250 -2.27 1.44 -41.57
C ARG A 250 -2.24 0.32 -40.52
N ASP A 251 -2.42 -0.92 -40.94
CA ASP A 251 -2.46 -2.07 -40.05
C ASP A 251 -1.06 -2.43 -39.55
N GLU A 252 -0.04 -2.16 -40.35
CA GLU A 252 1.37 -2.26 -39.95
C GLU A 252 1.71 -1.25 -38.84
N LYS A 253 1.30 0.02 -38.97
CA LYS A 253 1.47 1.02 -37.90
C LYS A 253 0.78 0.60 -36.61
N ILE A 254 -0.46 0.13 -36.71
CA ILE A 254 -1.23 -0.34 -35.56
C ILE A 254 -0.54 -1.55 -34.91
N ASN A 255 -0.05 -2.51 -35.70
CA ASN A 255 0.64 -3.68 -35.18
C ASN A 255 1.98 -3.34 -34.49
N ILE A 256 2.73 -2.37 -35.00
CA ILE A 256 3.97 -1.89 -34.36
C ILE A 256 3.69 -1.21 -33.02
N ILE A 257 2.63 -0.38 -32.96
CA ILE A 257 2.17 0.25 -31.72
C ILE A 257 1.71 -0.80 -30.71
N LYS A 258 0.94 -1.80 -31.16
CA LYS A 258 0.43 -2.88 -30.30
C LYS A 258 1.52 -3.82 -29.77
N ARG A 259 2.61 -4.01 -30.52
CA ARG A 259 3.68 -4.96 -30.16
C ARG A 259 4.76 -4.37 -29.26
N GLY A 260 4.88 -3.04 -29.18
CA GLY A 260 5.87 -2.35 -28.35
C GLY A 260 7.30 -2.87 -28.56
N ILE A 261 8.06 -2.31 -29.51
CA ILE A 261 9.47 -2.63 -29.81
C ILE A 261 9.83 -4.12 -29.59
N LEU A 262 9.62 -4.97 -30.60
CA LEU A 262 10.25 -6.29 -30.59
C LEU A 262 11.76 -6.13 -30.87
N PRO A 263 12.63 -6.75 -30.05
CA PRO A 263 14.07 -6.56 -30.17
C PRO A 263 14.56 -7.35 -31.39
N THR A 264 15.19 -6.66 -32.34
CA THR A 264 16.58 -6.92 -32.77
C THR A 264 16.94 -6.28 -34.12
N GLU A 265 16.01 -5.97 -35.02
CA GLU A 265 16.33 -5.31 -36.30
C GLU A 265 15.92 -3.84 -36.40
N GLU A 266 14.87 -3.40 -35.71
CA GLU A 266 14.41 -2.00 -35.79
C GLU A 266 15.00 -1.07 -34.72
N GLN A 267 15.65 -1.61 -33.69
CA GLN A 267 16.32 -0.82 -32.65
C GLN A 267 17.39 0.12 -33.22
N GLY A 268 18.05 -0.26 -34.32
CA GLY A 268 19.04 0.58 -35.01
C GLY A 268 18.45 1.76 -35.80
N LYS A 269 17.12 1.79 -36.01
CA LYS A 269 16.41 2.86 -36.74
C LYS A 269 15.69 3.83 -35.81
N LEU A 270 15.60 3.52 -34.52
CA LEU A 270 15.16 4.47 -33.51
C LEU A 270 16.22 5.58 -33.41
N PRO A 271 15.81 6.86 -33.31
CA PRO A 271 16.76 7.94 -33.11
C PRO A 271 17.54 7.68 -31.81
N GLN A 272 18.84 7.38 -31.95
CA GLN A 272 19.75 7.37 -30.82
C GLN A 272 19.89 8.82 -30.35
N LEU A 273 19.28 9.12 -29.21
CA LEU A 273 19.57 10.37 -28.52
C LEU A 273 20.97 10.21 -27.90
N TYR A 274 21.93 10.96 -28.46
CA TYR A 274 23.24 11.13 -27.87
C TYR A 274 23.08 11.84 -26.52
N TYR A 275 23.73 11.23 -25.51
CA TYR A 275 23.95 11.58 -24.10
C TYR A 275 23.37 12.89 -23.54
#